data_AF-A0A4R5FG77-F1
#
_entry.id   AF-A0A4R5FG77-F1
#
_cell.length_a   1.000
_cell.length_b   1.000
_cell.length_c   1.000
_cell.angle_alpha   90.00
_cell.angle_beta   90.00
_cell.angle_gamma   90.00
#
_symmetry.space_group_name_H-M   'P 1'
#
loop_
_entity.id
_entity.type
_entity.pdbx_description
1 polymer ?
#
loop_
_entity_poly.entity_id
_entity_poly.type
_entity_poly.pdbx_seq_one_letter_code
_entity_poly.pdbx_strand_id
1 'polypeptide(L)'
;MSSITASPGISGTAFTLRRLYFARFAFAIVWALVMFTTAANLGPLAVTLLVLYPLFDVAAAVIDARASRATGSPALLYVNIAVSLITAVGVAIACTSGIPAVLRVWGAWAVVAGAVQLSVGVTRRGMGGQWPMIISGGISVLAGTSFILGASAPDPTLTNAAGYAVPGGIFFLVSAIRLGRAARGN
;
A
#
# COMPACT_ATOMS: atom_id res chain seq x y z
N MET A 1 29.07 -27.12 -11.68
CA MET A 1 28.02 -26.47 -10.87
C MET A 1 28.54 -25.13 -10.41
N SER A 2 28.12 -24.04 -11.06
CA SER A 2 28.52 -22.69 -10.66
C SER A 2 27.62 -22.23 -9.52
N SER A 3 28.17 -22.18 -8.30
CA SER A 3 27.57 -21.48 -7.18
C SER A 3 27.54 -19.99 -7.52
N ILE A 4 26.36 -19.45 -7.80
CA ILE A 4 26.15 -18.01 -7.90
C ILE A 4 26.08 -17.51 -6.46
N THR A 5 27.22 -17.12 -5.89
CA THR A 5 27.24 -16.38 -4.63
C THR A 5 26.46 -15.08 -4.85
N ALA A 6 25.29 -14.98 -4.20
CA ALA A 6 24.49 -13.76 -4.23
C ALA A 6 25.35 -12.59 -3.72
N SER A 7 25.48 -11.54 -4.53
CA SER A 7 26.26 -10.35 -4.15
C SER A 7 25.76 -9.80 -2.81
N PRO A 8 26.63 -9.44 -1.85
CA PRO A 8 26.26 -9.01 -0.50
C PRO A 8 25.18 -7.92 -0.46
N GLY A 9 25.14 -7.04 -1.48
CA GLY A 9 24.12 -6.00 -1.62
C GLY A 9 22.70 -6.53 -1.87
N ILE A 10 22.54 -7.65 -2.58
CA ILE A 10 21.24 -8.25 -2.89
C ILE A 10 20.60 -8.86 -1.63
N SER A 11 21.42 -9.52 -0.79
CA SER A 11 20.98 -10.09 0.49
C SER A 11 20.52 -9.00 1.49
N GLY A 12 21.19 -7.84 1.52
CA GLY A 12 20.80 -6.69 2.35
C GLY A 12 19.49 -6.03 1.91
N THR A 13 19.29 -5.84 0.60
CA THR A 13 18.02 -5.34 0.05
C THR A 13 16.86 -6.28 0.35
N ALA A 14 17.04 -7.58 0.12
CA ALA A 14 16.02 -8.59 0.38
C ALA A 14 15.62 -8.63 1.88
N PHE A 15 16.58 -8.52 2.79
CA PHE A 15 16.31 -8.46 4.22
C PHE A 15 15.50 -7.23 4.63
N THR A 16 15.87 -6.05 4.11
CA THR A 16 15.18 -4.79 4.39
C THR A 16 13.73 -4.81 3.89
N LEU A 17 13.53 -5.23 2.64
CA LEU A 17 12.19 -5.35 2.04
C LEU A 17 11.32 -6.38 2.78
N ARG A 18 11.91 -7.49 3.25
CA ARG A 18 11.18 -8.49 4.04
C ARG A 18 10.64 -7.88 5.34
N ARG A 19 11.48 -7.16 6.10
CA ARG A 19 11.04 -6.49 7.34
C ARG A 19 9.98 -5.44 7.06
N LEU A 20 10.17 -4.68 5.97
CA LEU A 20 9.20 -3.69 5.52
C LEU A 20 7.84 -4.34 5.23
N TYR A 21 7.79 -5.45 4.49
CA TYR A 21 6.54 -6.12 4.17
C TYR A 21 5.83 -6.72 5.39
N PHE A 22 6.57 -7.26 6.38
CA PHE A 22 5.96 -7.64 7.65
C PHE A 22 5.36 -6.45 8.40
N ALA A 23 6.06 -5.31 8.44
CA ALA A 23 5.56 -4.10 9.06
C ALA A 23 4.31 -3.58 8.34
N ARG A 24 4.30 -3.58 7.01
CA ARG A 24 3.13 -3.19 6.20
C ARG A 24 1.93 -4.11 6.43
N PHE A 25 2.16 -5.42 6.55
CA PHE A 25 1.11 -6.37 6.93
C PHE A 25 0.53 -6.07 8.31
N ALA A 26 1.37 -5.97 9.34
CA ALA A 26 0.92 -5.72 10.71
C ALA A 26 0.15 -4.40 10.80
N PHE A 27 0.68 -3.34 10.18
CA PHE A 27 0.01 -2.05 10.11
C PHE A 27 -1.36 -2.15 9.44
N ALA A 28 -1.45 -2.79 8.27
CA ALA A 28 -2.72 -2.89 7.53
C ALA A 28 -3.81 -3.62 8.35
N ILE A 29 -3.45 -4.70 9.04
CA ILE A 29 -4.41 -5.46 9.87
C ILE A 29 -4.82 -4.66 11.10
N VAL A 30 -3.87 -4.11 11.85
CA VAL A 30 -4.19 -3.30 13.04
C VAL A 30 -5.02 -2.08 12.66
N TRP A 31 -4.62 -1.38 11.60
CA TRP A 31 -5.36 -0.23 11.09
C TRP A 31 -6.78 -0.60 10.69
N ALA A 32 -6.98 -1.69 9.94
CA ALA A 32 -8.31 -2.12 9.51
C ALA A 32 -9.22 -2.44 10.71
N LEU A 33 -8.71 -3.19 11.68
CA LEU A 33 -9.45 -3.56 12.90
C LEU A 33 -9.88 -2.34 13.70
N VAL A 34 -9.00 -1.35 13.87
CA VAL A 34 -9.36 -0.11 14.59
C VAL A 34 -10.27 0.77 13.73
N MET A 35 -10.08 0.81 12.42
CA MET A 35 -10.95 1.59 11.53
C MET A 35 -12.39 1.07 11.51
N PHE A 36 -12.59 -0.25 11.60
CA PHE A 36 -13.94 -0.83 11.70
C PHE A 36 -14.72 -0.35 12.92
N THR A 37 -14.06 -0.05 14.05
CA THR A 37 -14.75 0.46 15.24
C THR A 37 -15.20 1.92 15.09
N THR A 38 -14.74 2.62 14.06
CA THR A 38 -15.03 4.04 13.81
C THR A 38 -15.63 4.30 12.43
N ALA A 39 -15.96 3.27 11.66
CA ALA A 39 -16.34 3.37 10.25
C ALA A 39 -17.65 4.15 9.99
N ALA A 40 -18.51 4.30 10.99
CA ALA A 40 -19.79 4.98 10.90
C ALA A 40 -19.71 6.49 11.16
N ASN A 41 -18.64 7.00 11.79
CA ASN A 41 -18.54 8.40 12.19
C ASN A 41 -17.12 8.95 12.00
N LEU A 42 -17.00 10.18 11.52
CA LEU A 42 -15.71 10.89 11.40
C LEU A 42 -15.26 11.52 12.73
N GLY A 43 -15.10 10.68 13.76
CA GLY A 43 -14.52 11.10 15.03
C GLY A 43 -13.00 11.33 14.93
N PRO A 44 -12.37 11.93 15.97
CA PRO A 44 -10.93 12.22 15.97
C PRO A 44 -10.05 11.00 15.67
N LEU A 45 -10.45 9.82 16.15
CA LEU A 45 -9.75 8.56 15.88
C LEU A 45 -9.81 8.16 14.39
N ALA A 46 -11.00 8.22 13.77
CA ALA A 46 -11.16 7.93 12.35
C ALA A 46 -10.32 8.88 11.48
N VAL A 47 -10.37 10.19 11.78
CA VAL A 47 -9.58 11.21 11.07
C VAL A 47 -8.08 10.93 11.20
N THR A 48 -7.62 10.63 12.42
CA THR A 48 -6.21 10.29 12.67
C THR A 48 -5.78 9.07 11.88
N LEU A 49 -6.59 8.01 11.88
CA LEU A 49 -6.30 6.78 11.14
C LEU A 49 -6.26 7.02 9.62
N LEU A 50 -7.22 7.77 9.10
CA LEU A 50 -7.27 8.13 7.68
C LEU A 50 -6.03 8.91 7.26
N VAL A 51 -5.55 9.87 8.05
CA VAL A 51 -4.32 10.61 7.73
C VAL A 51 -3.06 9.73 7.92
N LEU A 52 -3.05 8.86 8.94
CA LEU A 52 -1.90 8.04 9.28
C LEU A 52 -1.55 7.02 8.18
N TYR A 53 -2.53 6.43 7.52
CA TYR A 53 -2.28 5.41 6.49
C TYR A 53 -1.44 5.91 5.31
N PRO A 54 -1.80 7.00 4.60
CA PRO A 54 -0.99 7.50 3.49
C PRO A 54 0.39 7.95 3.96
N LEU A 55 0.54 8.48 5.18
CA LEU A 55 1.85 8.81 5.75
C LEU A 55 2.71 7.56 5.99
N PHE A 56 2.10 6.48 6.49
CA PHE A 56 2.78 5.20 6.62
C PHE A 56 3.20 4.66 5.25
N ASP A 57 2.36 4.82 4.23
CA ASP A 57 2.69 4.43 2.86
C ASP A 57 3.85 5.25 2.28
N VAL A 58 3.93 6.56 2.57
CA VAL A 58 5.10 7.40 2.24
C VAL A 58 6.36 6.83 2.86
N ALA A 59 6.36 6.56 4.16
CA ALA A 59 7.52 6.02 4.87
C ALA A 59 7.97 4.69 4.23
N ALA A 60 7.01 3.83 3.91
CA ALA A 60 7.30 2.55 3.28
C ALA A 60 7.84 2.68 1.85
N ALA A 61 7.28 3.59 1.04
CA ALA A 61 7.78 3.88 -0.31
C ALA A 61 9.18 4.50 -0.29
N VAL A 62 9.50 5.33 0.70
CA VAL A 62 10.86 5.87 0.90
C VAL A 62 11.85 4.75 1.24
N ILE A 63 11.48 3.82 2.14
CA ILE A 63 12.34 2.69 2.50
C ILE A 63 12.57 1.77 1.30
N ASP A 64 11.51 1.46 0.53
CA ASP A 64 11.63 0.66 -0.70
C ASP A 64 12.53 1.36 -1.73
N ALA A 65 12.31 2.67 -1.97
CA ALA A 65 13.11 3.43 -2.91
C ALA A 65 14.59 3.41 -2.52
N ARG A 66 14.89 3.53 -1.22
CA ARG A 66 16.27 3.45 -0.69
C ARG A 66 16.88 2.06 -0.84
N ALA A 67 16.11 1.00 -0.58
CA ALA A 67 16.56 -0.39 -0.68
C ALA A 67 16.75 -0.84 -2.13
N SER A 68 15.95 -0.30 -3.06
CA SER A 68 15.91 -0.67 -4.47
C SER A 68 16.81 0.19 -5.37
N ARG A 69 17.50 1.23 -4.85
CA ARG A 69 18.32 2.16 -5.68
C ARG A 69 19.38 1.46 -6.52
N ALA A 70 19.96 0.38 -6.01
CA ALA A 70 21.03 -0.35 -6.69
C ALA A 70 20.52 -1.32 -7.77
N THR A 71 19.20 -1.58 -7.81
CA THR A 71 18.61 -2.66 -8.62
C THR A 71 17.58 -2.17 -9.65
N GLY A 72 17.21 -0.88 -9.65
CA GLY A 72 16.32 -0.32 -10.65
C GLY A 72 15.93 1.14 -10.40
N SER A 73 15.12 1.71 -11.30
CA SER A 73 14.64 3.09 -11.19
C SER A 73 13.62 3.27 -10.06
N PRO A 74 13.79 4.26 -9.17
CA PRO A 74 12.84 4.59 -8.09
C PRO A 74 11.71 5.53 -8.54
N ALA A 75 11.61 5.90 -9.83
CA ALA A 75 10.70 6.94 -10.31
C ALA A 75 9.23 6.71 -9.89
N LEU A 76 8.72 5.49 -10.05
CA LEU A 76 7.35 5.15 -9.66
C LEU A 76 7.12 5.21 -8.13
N LEU A 77 8.17 4.95 -7.33
CA LEU A 77 8.09 5.09 -5.87
C LEU A 77 8.03 6.56 -5.46
N TYR A 78 8.71 7.46 -6.18
CA TYR A 78 8.57 8.90 -5.97
C TYR A 78 7.18 9.42 -6.32
N VAL A 79 6.57 8.90 -7.39
CA VAL A 79 5.16 9.18 -7.71
C VAL A 79 4.27 8.73 -6.54
N ASN A 80 4.47 7.52 -6.02
CA ASN A 80 3.70 7.02 -4.88
C ASN A 80 3.88 7.90 -3.64
N ILE A 81 5.11 8.34 -3.34
CA ILE A 81 5.38 9.27 -2.23
C ILE A 81 4.62 10.57 -2.40
N ALA A 82 4.70 11.21 -3.57
CA ALA A 82 4.03 12.48 -3.83
C ALA A 82 2.51 12.35 -3.72
N VAL A 83 1.95 11.31 -4.34
CA VAL A 83 0.51 11.02 -4.31
C VAL A 83 0.05 10.77 -2.87
N SER A 84 0.75 9.94 -2.10
CA SER A 84 0.38 9.65 -0.71
C SER A 84 0.52 10.88 0.20
N LEU A 85 1.50 11.78 -0.01
CA LEU A 85 1.57 13.05 0.72
C LEU A 85 0.38 13.98 0.39
N ILE A 86 0.06 14.12 -0.89
CA ILE A 86 -1.11 14.91 -1.34
C ILE A 86 -2.38 14.33 -0.73
N THR A 87 -2.53 13.01 -0.69
CA THR A 87 -3.66 12.33 -0.07
C THR A 87 -3.74 12.56 1.43
N ALA A 88 -2.61 12.54 2.16
CA ALA A 88 -2.61 12.79 3.60
C ALA A 88 -3.18 14.18 3.93
N VAL A 89 -2.79 15.20 3.17
CA VAL A 89 -3.34 16.55 3.30
C VAL A 89 -4.80 16.61 2.82
N GLY A 90 -5.08 16.03 1.65
CA GLY A 90 -6.40 16.04 1.05
C GLY A 90 -7.45 15.34 1.91
N VAL A 91 -7.11 14.22 2.57
CA VAL A 91 -8.04 13.49 3.44
C VAL A 91 -8.27 14.25 4.75
N ALA A 92 -7.25 14.91 5.30
CA ALA A 92 -7.40 15.77 6.47
C ALA A 92 -8.41 16.89 6.19
N ILE A 93 -8.32 17.53 5.02
CA ILE A 93 -9.29 18.53 4.57
C ILE A 93 -10.66 17.87 4.31
N ALA A 94 -10.72 16.75 3.60
CA ALA A 94 -11.98 16.09 3.27
C ALA A 94 -12.76 15.63 4.51
N CYS A 95 -12.08 15.30 5.61
CA CYS A 95 -12.72 14.97 6.88
C CYS A 95 -13.59 16.11 7.42
N THR A 96 -13.33 17.38 7.05
CA THR A 96 -14.17 18.53 7.44
C THR A 96 -15.44 18.64 6.60
N SER A 97 -15.59 17.84 5.55
CA SER A 97 -16.71 17.86 4.60
C SER A 97 -17.55 16.58 4.61
N GLY A 98 -17.24 15.62 5.49
CA GLY A 98 -18.02 14.40 5.66
C GLY A 98 -17.49 13.18 4.90
N ILE A 99 -18.09 12.01 5.18
CA ILE A 99 -17.67 10.70 4.64
C ILE A 99 -17.63 10.68 3.10
N PRO A 100 -18.59 11.27 2.36
CA PRO A 100 -18.53 11.32 0.89
C PRO A 100 -17.25 11.95 0.34
N ALA A 101 -16.80 13.06 0.94
CA ALA A 101 -15.58 13.74 0.52
C ALA A 101 -14.35 12.86 0.78
N VAL A 102 -14.30 12.23 1.96
CA VAL A 102 -13.24 11.29 2.34
C VAL A 102 -13.17 10.12 1.36
N LEU A 103 -14.30 9.50 1.03
CA LEU A 103 -14.37 8.36 0.10
C LEU A 103 -13.87 8.74 -1.30
N ARG A 104 -14.15 9.95 -1.78
CA ARG A 104 -13.64 10.44 -3.08
C ARG A 104 -12.13 10.61 -3.08
N VAL A 105 -11.58 11.29 -2.06
CA VAL A 105 -10.13 11.50 -1.95
C VAL A 105 -9.39 10.18 -1.75
N TRP A 106 -9.91 9.33 -0.86
CA TRP A 106 -9.34 8.01 -0.58
C TRP A 106 -9.42 7.08 -1.77
N GLY A 107 -10.56 7.09 -2.48
CA GLY A 107 -10.75 6.30 -3.67
C GLY A 107 -9.82 6.74 -4.81
N ALA A 108 -9.67 8.05 -5.03
CA ALA A 108 -8.72 8.57 -6.00
C ALA A 108 -7.28 8.14 -5.68
N TRP A 109 -6.89 8.21 -4.40
CA TRP A 109 -5.60 7.71 -3.94
C TRP A 109 -5.43 6.21 -4.23
N ALA A 110 -6.39 5.37 -3.87
CA ALA A 110 -6.32 3.94 -4.09
C ALA A 110 -6.23 3.58 -5.58
N VAL A 111 -6.89 4.34 -6.46
CA VAL A 111 -6.75 4.20 -7.92
C VAL A 111 -5.32 4.53 -8.37
N VAL A 112 -4.80 5.70 -8.00
CA VAL A 112 -3.48 6.15 -8.47
C VAL A 112 -2.37 5.28 -7.89
N ALA A 113 -2.38 5.02 -6.58
CA ALA A 113 -1.41 4.15 -5.91
C ALA A 113 -1.48 2.72 -6.45
N GLY A 114 -2.68 2.21 -6.70
CA GLY A 114 -2.91 0.90 -7.32
C GLY A 114 -2.34 0.80 -8.74
N ALA A 115 -2.56 1.81 -9.58
CA ALA A 115 -2.03 1.88 -10.93
C ALA A 115 -0.49 1.96 -10.94
N VAL A 116 0.10 2.72 -10.01
CA VAL A 116 1.54 2.79 -9.81
C VAL A 116 2.08 1.42 -9.38
N GLN A 117 1.47 0.78 -8.37
CA GLN A 117 1.86 -0.55 -7.89
C GLN A 117 1.78 -1.60 -9.01
N LEU A 118 0.70 -1.58 -9.80
CA LEU A 118 0.51 -2.46 -10.94
C LEU A 118 1.61 -2.24 -11.98
N SER A 119 1.94 -0.99 -12.30
CA SER A 119 3.00 -0.64 -13.24
C SER A 119 4.39 -1.09 -12.77
N VAL A 120 4.70 -0.93 -11.48
CA VAL A 120 5.92 -1.48 -10.87
C VAL A 120 5.94 -3.01 -10.98
N GLY A 121 4.83 -3.67 -10.64
CA GLY A 121 4.74 -5.13 -10.72
C GLY A 121 4.90 -5.66 -12.15
N VAL A 122 4.29 -5.00 -13.14
CA VAL A 122 4.38 -5.35 -14.56
C VAL A 122 5.80 -5.13 -15.08
N THR A 123 6.43 -4.00 -14.78
CA THR A 123 7.81 -3.71 -15.22
C THR A 123 8.83 -4.66 -14.59
N ARG A 124 8.57 -5.13 -13.36
CA ARG A 124 9.45 -6.08 -12.65
C ARG A 124 9.05 -7.55 -12.84
N ARG A 125 8.06 -7.87 -13.68
CA ARG A 125 7.52 -9.25 -13.81
C ARG A 125 8.55 -10.30 -14.22
N GLY A 126 9.56 -9.91 -15.00
CA GLY A 126 10.66 -10.78 -15.44
C GLY A 126 11.60 -11.23 -14.32
N MET A 127 11.57 -10.57 -13.15
CA MET A 127 12.35 -10.96 -11.96
C MET A 127 11.74 -12.13 -11.19
N GLY A 128 10.53 -12.57 -11.57
CA GLY A 128 9.78 -13.60 -10.86
C GLY A 128 9.10 -13.08 -9.60
N GLY A 129 7.90 -13.58 -9.32
CA GLY A 129 7.21 -13.38 -8.05
C GLY A 129 6.51 -12.05 -7.80
N GLN A 130 6.38 -11.19 -8.82
CA GLN A 130 5.69 -9.88 -8.74
C GLN A 130 4.18 -9.94 -9.04
N TRP A 131 3.65 -11.09 -9.43
CA TRP A 131 2.21 -11.31 -9.63
C TRP A 131 1.31 -10.88 -8.43
N PRO A 132 1.70 -11.08 -7.15
CA PRO A 132 0.95 -10.55 -6.01
C PRO A 132 0.84 -9.02 -6.02
N MET A 133 1.90 -8.33 -6.44
CA MET A 133 1.93 -6.86 -6.56
C MET A 133 1.02 -6.38 -7.69
N ILE A 134 0.98 -7.11 -8.82
CA ILE A 134 0.08 -6.82 -9.95
C ILE A 134 -1.38 -6.99 -9.54
N ILE A 135 -1.72 -8.13 -8.91
CA ILE A 135 -3.09 -8.38 -8.42
C ILE A 135 -3.50 -7.33 -7.39
N SER A 136 -2.62 -7.06 -6.41
CA SER A 136 -2.88 -6.04 -5.38
C SER A 136 -3.16 -4.68 -6.01
N GLY A 137 -2.35 -4.25 -6.98
CA GLY A 137 -2.55 -3.00 -7.69
C GLY A 137 -3.89 -2.96 -8.44
N GLY A 138 -4.27 -4.05 -9.11
CA GLY A 138 -5.57 -4.18 -9.77
C GLY A 138 -6.75 -4.09 -8.81
N ILE A 139 -6.70 -4.81 -7.69
CA ILE A 139 -7.73 -4.77 -6.63
C ILE A 139 -7.83 -3.35 -6.06
N SER A 140 -6.72 -2.66 -5.87
CA SER A 140 -6.69 -1.26 -5.40
C SER A 140 -7.43 -0.32 -6.35
N VAL A 141 -7.24 -0.47 -7.66
CA VAL A 141 -7.95 0.34 -8.66
C VAL A 141 -9.46 0.09 -8.60
N LEU A 142 -9.87 -1.18 -8.51
CA LEU A 142 -11.27 -1.53 -8.41
C LEU A 142 -11.90 -1.02 -7.11
N ALA A 143 -11.25 -1.24 -5.97
CA ALA A 143 -11.71 -0.78 -4.67
C ALA A 143 -11.81 0.75 -4.61
N GLY A 144 -10.79 1.45 -5.11
CA GLY A 144 -10.80 2.91 -5.15
C GLY A 144 -11.94 3.47 -6.00
N THR A 145 -12.21 2.84 -7.15
CA THR A 145 -13.37 3.18 -7.99
C THR A 145 -14.68 2.94 -7.23
N SER A 146 -14.82 1.81 -6.54
CA SER A 146 -16.00 1.52 -5.71
C SER A 146 -16.20 2.53 -4.57
N PHE A 147 -15.12 3.07 -3.97
CA PHE A 147 -15.25 4.12 -2.95
C PHE A 147 -15.77 5.42 -3.53
N ILE A 148 -15.27 5.83 -4.70
CA ILE A 148 -15.74 7.04 -5.39
C ILE A 148 -17.23 6.93 -5.71
N LEU A 149 -17.66 5.77 -6.24
CA LEU A 149 -19.08 5.52 -6.54
C LEU A 149 -19.93 5.46 -5.27
N GLY A 150 -19.43 4.78 -4.22
CA GLY A 150 -20.09 4.66 -2.92
C GLY A 150 -20.24 5.99 -2.18
N ALA A 151 -19.47 7.03 -2.54
CA ALA A 151 -19.62 8.38 -1.99
C ALA A 151 -20.97 9.03 -2.33
N SER A 152 -21.68 8.53 -3.33
CA SER A 152 -23.01 9.02 -3.74
C SER A 152 -24.16 8.09 -3.29
N ALA A 153 -23.86 7.07 -2.47
CA ALA A 153 -24.87 6.18 -1.91
C ALA A 153 -25.75 6.90 -0.87
N PRO A 154 -26.96 6.39 -0.55
CA PRO A 154 -27.82 6.97 0.49
C PRO A 154 -27.15 7.03 1.86
N ASP A 155 -26.40 6.00 2.24
CA ASP A 155 -25.66 5.90 3.50
C ASP A 155 -24.17 5.58 3.28
N PRO A 156 -23.35 6.57 2.89
CA PRO A 156 -21.92 6.37 2.64
C PRO A 156 -21.19 5.99 3.92
N THR A 157 -20.37 4.95 3.86
CA THR A 157 -19.64 4.41 5.02
C THR A 157 -18.19 4.10 4.67
N LEU A 158 -17.31 4.17 5.68
CA LEU A 158 -15.89 3.83 5.55
C LEU A 158 -15.60 2.33 5.71
N THR A 159 -16.62 1.50 5.97
CA THR A 159 -16.46 0.05 6.17
C THR A 159 -15.74 -0.63 5.01
N ASN A 160 -16.09 -0.27 3.77
CA ASN A 160 -15.45 -0.85 2.59
C ASN A 160 -13.99 -0.39 2.45
N ALA A 161 -13.69 0.86 2.84
CA ALA A 161 -12.32 1.38 2.88
C ALA A 161 -11.46 0.68 3.95
N ALA A 162 -12.05 0.40 5.12
CA ALA A 162 -11.42 -0.38 6.19
C ALA A 162 -11.12 -1.81 5.74
N GLY A 163 -12.10 -2.49 5.15
CA GLY A 163 -11.96 -3.89 4.70
C GLY A 163 -10.98 -4.08 3.57
N TYR A 164 -10.84 -3.10 2.68
CA TYR A 164 -9.90 -3.15 1.56
C TYR A 164 -8.42 -3.26 1.99
N ALA A 165 -8.06 -2.74 3.17
CA ALA A 165 -6.68 -2.85 3.68
C ALA A 165 -6.28 -4.31 3.99
N VAL A 166 -7.25 -5.19 4.25
CA VAL A 166 -6.99 -6.59 4.65
C VAL A 166 -6.36 -7.41 3.50
N PRO A 167 -6.95 -7.48 2.28
CA PRO A 167 -6.29 -8.10 1.14
C PRO A 167 -4.87 -7.56 0.88
N GLY A 168 -4.68 -6.24 0.93
CA GLY A 168 -3.37 -5.61 0.77
C GLY A 168 -2.35 -6.10 1.81
N GLY A 169 -2.77 -6.19 3.08
CA GLY A 169 -1.99 -6.80 4.16
C GLY A 169 -1.56 -8.23 3.84
N ILE A 170 -2.48 -9.08 3.41
CA ILE A 170 -2.20 -10.48 3.06
C ILE A 170 -1.14 -10.56 1.95
N PHE A 171 -1.24 -9.70 0.92
CA PHE A 171 -0.23 -9.65 -0.14
C PHE A 171 1.15 -9.23 0.37
N PHE A 172 1.24 -8.30 1.33
CA PHE A 172 2.51 -7.97 1.98
C PHE A 172 3.08 -9.17 2.74
N LEU A 173 2.25 -9.91 3.49
CA LEU A 173 2.69 -11.11 4.20
C LEU A 173 3.24 -12.17 3.24
N VAL A 174 2.51 -12.47 2.16
CA VAL A 174 2.94 -13.42 1.12
C VAL A 174 4.28 -12.97 0.52
N SER A 175 4.42 -11.68 0.22
CA SER A 175 5.66 -11.11 -0.33
C SER A 175 6.84 -11.26 0.65
N ALA A 176 6.60 -11.03 1.95
CA ALA A 176 7.61 -11.19 3.01
C ALA A 176 8.09 -12.64 3.14
N ILE A 177 7.17 -13.62 3.12
CA ILE A 177 7.48 -15.05 3.22
C ILE A 177 8.31 -15.50 2.01
N ARG A 178 7.91 -15.08 0.80
CA ARG A 178 8.63 -15.44 -0.44
C ARG A 178 10.06 -14.90 -0.45
N LEU A 179 10.23 -13.64 -0.07
CA LEU A 179 11.55 -13.01 0.00
C LEU A 179 12.45 -13.70 1.04
N GLY A 180 11.85 -14.20 2.12
CA GLY A 180 12.54 -15.01 3.12
C GLY A 180 13.01 -16.38 2.66
N ARG A 181 12.30 -17.02 1.72
CA ARG A 181 12.69 -18.30 1.13
C ARG A 181 13.78 -18.11 0.08
N ALA A 182 13.69 -17.07 -0.75
CA ALA A 182 14.72 -16.73 -1.74
C ALA A 182 16.08 -16.43 -1.08
N ALA A 183 16.08 -15.80 0.10
CA ALA A 183 17.31 -15.53 0.85
C ALA A 183 17.93 -16.75 1.55
N ARG A 184 17.20 -17.88 1.66
CA ARG A 184 17.67 -19.14 2.29
C ARG A 184 17.94 -20.27 1.28
N GLY A 185 17.61 -20.06 0.01
CA GLY A 185 17.73 -21.05 -1.07
C GLY A 185 18.97 -20.88 -1.96
N ASN A 186 19.89 -20.00 -1.58
CA ASN A 186 21.24 -19.84 -2.13
C ASN A 186 22.25 -20.18 -1.04
#